data_AF-A0A7V2RTA4-F1
#
_entry.id   AF-A0A7V2RTA4-F1
#
_cell.length_a   1.000
_cell.length_b   1.000
_cell.length_c   1.000
_cell.angle_alpha   90.00
_cell.angle_beta   90.00
_cell.angle_gamma   90.00
#
_symmetry.space_group_name_H-M   'P 1'
#
loop_
_entity.id
_entity.type
_entity.pdbx_description
1 polymer ?
#
loop_
_entity_poly.entity_id
_entity_poly.type
_entity_poly.pdbx_seq_one_letter_code
_entity_poly.pdbx_strand_id
1 'polypeptide(L)'
;LTFNTAIAAVMELLNAVGRFSPSDPQDRAVVREALEAAVLLLSPIVPHITHHLWRRLGHAEAVIDVPWPEPDPDALVREEIELVVQVNGKVRSRIRVPADADREAIEQAALADERVRRFVGDGEVRKVIVVPGRLVNVVAA
;
A
#
# COMPACT_ATOMS: atom_id res chain seq x y z
N LEU A 1 -7.87 -4.65 -22.26
CA LEU A 1 -8.10 -5.26 -20.93
C LEU A 1 -6.74 -5.50 -20.28
N THR A 2 -6.51 -5.00 -19.06
CA THR A 2 -5.21 -5.03 -18.37
C THR A 2 -5.12 -6.18 -17.37
N PHE A 3 -5.24 -7.43 -17.85
CA PHE A 3 -5.22 -8.62 -16.99
C PHE A 3 -3.86 -8.87 -16.32
N ASN A 4 -2.77 -8.52 -17.00
CA ASN A 4 -1.42 -8.58 -16.44
C ASN A 4 -1.26 -7.70 -15.20
N THR A 5 -1.86 -6.49 -15.19
CA THR A 5 -1.84 -5.60 -14.03
C THR A 5 -2.63 -6.18 -12.86
N ALA A 6 -3.78 -6.82 -13.12
CA ALA A 6 -4.56 -7.49 -12.09
C ALA A 6 -3.78 -8.65 -11.45
N ILE A 7 -3.11 -9.48 -12.25
CA ILE A 7 -2.24 -10.56 -11.75
C ILE A 7 -1.09 -9.98 -10.91
N ALA A 8 -0.44 -8.91 -11.38
CA ALA A 8 0.65 -8.26 -10.66
C ALA A 8 0.19 -7.73 -9.29
N ALA A 9 -1.01 -7.15 -9.19
CA ALA A 9 -1.59 -6.71 -7.92
C ALA A 9 -1.82 -7.88 -6.95
N VAL A 10 -2.30 -9.03 -7.43
CA VAL A 10 -2.42 -10.24 -6.57
C VAL A 10 -1.04 -10.77 -6.15
N MET A 11 -0.02 -10.69 -7.02
CA MET A 11 1.35 -11.05 -6.63
C MET A 11 1.89 -10.13 -5.53
N GLU A 12 1.62 -8.83 -5.59
CA GLU A 12 1.98 -7.88 -4.53
C GLU A 12 1.29 -8.22 -3.20
N LEU A 13 -0.01 -8.55 -3.23
CA LEU A 13 -0.76 -9.04 -2.06
C LEU A 13 -0.09 -10.28 -1.46
N LEU A 14 0.17 -11.31 -2.27
CA LEU A 14 0.77 -12.56 -1.79
C LEU A 14 2.20 -12.36 -1.26
N ASN A 15 2.97 -11.45 -1.85
CA ASN A 15 4.29 -11.08 -1.34
C ASN A 15 4.21 -10.37 0.03
N ALA A 16 3.20 -9.52 0.24
CA ALA A 16 2.96 -8.87 1.53
C ALA A 16 2.57 -9.91 2.59
N VAL A 17 1.61 -10.79 2.28
CA VAL A 17 1.18 -11.90 3.15
C VAL A 17 2.36 -12.81 3.50
N GLY A 18 3.20 -13.18 2.52
CA GLY A 18 4.36 -14.05 2.74
C GLY A 18 5.47 -13.45 3.61
N ARG A 19 5.51 -12.13 3.78
CA ARG A 19 6.44 -11.44 4.70
C ARG A 19 5.82 -11.22 6.09
N PHE A 20 4.50 -11.29 6.19
CA PHE A 20 3.80 -11.11 7.46
C PHE A 20 3.89 -12.39 8.30
N SER A 21 4.31 -12.24 9.55
CA SER A 21 4.45 -13.36 10.50
C SER A 21 3.31 -13.28 11.51
N PRO A 22 2.19 -14.01 11.30
CA PRO A 22 1.03 -13.92 12.18
C PRO A 22 1.37 -14.47 13.57
N SER A 23 1.08 -13.68 14.60
CA SER A 23 1.46 -13.97 15.99
C SER A 23 0.28 -14.44 16.84
N ASP A 24 -0.93 -14.04 16.47
CA ASP A 24 -2.15 -14.30 17.24
C ASP A 24 -3.32 -14.80 16.36
N PRO A 25 -4.48 -15.16 16.94
CA PRO A 25 -5.63 -15.61 16.16
C PRO A 25 -6.21 -14.57 15.18
N GLN A 26 -6.13 -13.28 15.52
CA GLN A 26 -6.66 -12.19 14.69
C GLN A 26 -5.77 -12.01 13.45
N ASP A 27 -4.44 -12.01 13.64
CA ASP A 27 -3.47 -12.00 12.54
C ASP A 27 -3.73 -13.14 11.55
N ARG A 28 -4.00 -14.35 12.07
CA ARG A 28 -4.31 -15.52 11.23
C ARG A 28 -5.63 -15.37 10.49
N ALA A 29 -6.63 -14.71 11.09
CA ALA A 29 -7.90 -14.43 10.42
C ALA A 29 -7.71 -13.48 9.24
N VAL A 30 -6.92 -12.41 9.43
CA VAL A 30 -6.57 -11.46 8.35
C VAL A 30 -5.79 -12.14 7.22
N VAL A 31 -4.81 -12.98 7.56
CA VAL A 31 -4.07 -13.77 6.55
C VAL A 31 -5.00 -14.69 5.78
N ARG A 32 -5.95 -15.35 6.46
CA ARG A 32 -6.92 -16.23 5.82
C ARG A 32 -7.80 -15.46 4.83
N GLU A 33 -8.34 -14.31 5.24
CA GLU A 33 -9.14 -13.45 4.37
C GLU A 33 -8.35 -13.03 3.13
N ALA A 34 -7.09 -12.61 3.29
CA ALA A 34 -6.23 -12.24 2.17
C ALA A 34 -5.98 -13.41 1.19
N LEU A 35 -5.81 -14.63 1.69
CA LEU A 35 -5.66 -15.83 0.86
C LEU A 35 -6.95 -16.20 0.13
N GLU A 36 -8.10 -16.10 0.80
CA GLU A 36 -9.42 -16.33 0.21
C GLU A 36 -9.71 -15.32 -0.91
N ALA A 37 -9.44 -14.03 -0.66
CA ALA A 37 -9.54 -12.99 -1.68
C ALA A 37 -8.63 -13.27 -2.88
N ALA A 38 -7.36 -13.62 -2.65
CA ALA A 38 -6.43 -13.96 -3.73
C ALA A 38 -6.91 -15.15 -4.58
N VAL A 39 -7.50 -16.18 -3.95
CA VAL A 39 -8.09 -17.32 -4.64
C VAL A 39 -9.26 -16.90 -5.53
N LEU A 40 -10.18 -16.09 -5.01
CA LEU A 40 -11.34 -15.59 -5.77
C LEU A 40 -10.91 -14.70 -6.94
N LEU A 41 -10.00 -13.76 -6.70
CA LEU A 41 -9.48 -12.82 -7.72
C LEU A 41 -8.76 -13.55 -8.87
N LEU A 42 -8.07 -14.67 -8.57
CA LEU A 42 -7.37 -15.48 -9.55
C LEU A 42 -8.26 -16.53 -10.22
N SER A 43 -9.47 -16.78 -9.69
CA SER A 43 -10.35 -17.84 -10.19
C SER A 43 -10.71 -17.72 -11.68
N PRO A 44 -10.88 -16.51 -12.28
CA PRO A 44 -11.12 -16.40 -13.72
C PRO A 44 -9.88 -16.69 -14.59
N ILE A 45 -8.68 -16.75 -13.99
CA ILE A 45 -7.39 -16.85 -14.68
C ILE A 45 -6.82 -18.26 -14.56
N VAL A 46 -6.84 -18.82 -13.35
CA VAL A 46 -6.31 -20.15 -13.01
C VAL A 46 -7.37 -20.97 -12.23
N PRO A 47 -8.49 -21.32 -12.85
CA PRO A 47 -9.67 -21.88 -12.17
C PRO A 47 -9.43 -23.22 -11.47
N HIS A 48 -8.59 -24.08 -12.05
CA HIS A 48 -8.37 -25.43 -11.51
C HIS A 48 -7.65 -25.41 -10.14
N ILE A 49 -6.57 -24.65 -10.03
CA ILE A 49 -5.81 -24.54 -8.78
C ILE A 49 -6.58 -23.75 -7.74
N THR A 50 -7.26 -22.68 -8.13
CA THR A 50 -8.08 -21.87 -7.21
C THR A 50 -9.26 -22.66 -6.67
N HIS A 51 -9.92 -23.49 -7.48
CA HIS A 51 -10.94 -24.42 -6.99
C HIS A 51 -10.36 -25.40 -5.96
N HIS A 52 -9.20 -26.01 -6.23
CA HIS A 52 -8.57 -26.90 -5.26
C HIS A 52 -8.20 -26.18 -3.96
N LEU A 53 -7.63 -24.98 -4.06
CA LEU A 53 -7.24 -24.17 -2.90
C LEU A 53 -8.46 -23.71 -2.09
N TRP A 54 -9.55 -23.33 -2.75
CA TRP A 54 -10.82 -22.96 -2.10
C TRP A 54 -11.32 -24.10 -1.19
N ARG A 55 -11.30 -25.33 -1.70
CA ARG A 55 -11.62 -26.53 -0.90
C ARG A 55 -10.65 -26.75 0.24
N ARG A 56 -9.35 -26.51 0.03
CA ARG A 56 -8.31 -26.63 1.07
C ARG A 56 -8.44 -25.57 2.17
N LEU A 57 -9.05 -24.42 1.87
CA LEU A 57 -9.39 -23.37 2.84
C LEU A 57 -10.68 -23.68 3.63
N GLY A 58 -11.31 -24.84 3.38
CA GLY A 58 -12.43 -25.37 4.16
C GLY A 58 -13.82 -25.14 3.55
N HIS A 59 -13.89 -24.58 2.34
CA HIS A 59 -15.16 -24.26 1.68
C HIS A 59 -15.77 -25.46 0.92
N ALA A 60 -17.10 -25.53 0.90
CA ALA A 60 -17.84 -26.71 0.44
C ALA A 60 -18.55 -26.51 -0.92
N GLU A 61 -18.66 -25.28 -1.38
CA GLU A 61 -19.18 -24.87 -2.66
C GLU A 61 -18.08 -24.80 -3.72
N ALA A 62 -18.46 -24.72 -5.00
CA ALA A 62 -17.49 -24.52 -6.06
C ALA A 62 -17.09 -23.04 -6.12
N VAL A 63 -15.79 -22.75 -6.28
CA VAL A 63 -15.27 -21.38 -6.37
C VAL A 63 -15.96 -20.52 -7.44
N ILE A 64 -16.49 -21.14 -8.49
CA ILE A 64 -17.20 -20.48 -9.59
C ILE A 64 -18.60 -19.96 -9.19
N ASP A 65 -19.18 -20.54 -8.14
CA ASP A 65 -20.50 -20.14 -7.63
C ASP A 65 -20.39 -19.07 -6.53
N VAL A 66 -19.17 -18.73 -6.11
CA VAL A 66 -18.91 -17.74 -5.06
C VAL A 66 -19.01 -16.33 -5.66
N PRO A 67 -19.71 -15.39 -4.99
CA PRO A 67 -19.73 -13.99 -5.41
C PRO A 67 -18.34 -13.38 -5.51
N TRP A 68 -18.19 -12.41 -6.41
CA TRP A 68 -16.95 -11.65 -6.51
C TRP A 68 -16.71 -10.85 -5.22
N PRO A 69 -15.47 -10.81 -4.68
CA PRO A 69 -15.20 -10.07 -3.46
C PRO A 69 -15.41 -8.57 -3.66
N GLU A 70 -16.13 -7.96 -2.72
CA GLU A 70 -16.33 -6.51 -2.65
C GLU A 70 -15.42 -5.91 -1.57
N PRO A 71 -14.79 -4.75 -1.81
CA PRO A 71 -13.92 -4.13 -0.83
C PRO A 71 -14.74 -3.54 0.33
N ASP A 72 -14.27 -3.75 1.56
CA ASP A 72 -14.78 -3.05 2.74
C ASP A 72 -14.26 -1.60 2.75
N PRO A 73 -15.15 -0.57 2.69
CA PRO A 73 -14.75 0.83 2.73
C PRO A 73 -13.94 1.21 3.97
N ASP A 74 -14.20 0.58 5.12
CA ASP A 74 -13.51 0.91 6.37
C ASP A 74 -12.07 0.38 6.34
N ALA A 75 -11.83 -0.78 5.74
CA ALA A 75 -10.49 -1.35 5.53
C ALA A 75 -9.65 -0.58 4.50
N LEU A 76 -10.28 0.28 3.67
CA LEU A 76 -9.59 1.14 2.71
C LEU A 76 -9.10 2.46 3.32
N VAL A 77 -9.58 2.82 4.51
CA VAL A 77 -9.14 4.02 5.22
C VAL A 77 -7.68 3.84 5.62
N ARG A 78 -6.83 4.76 5.13
CA ARG A 78 -5.42 4.78 5.50
C ARG A 78 -5.23 5.75 6.65
N GLU A 79 -4.66 5.28 7.75
CA GLU A 79 -4.24 6.16 8.85
C GLU A 79 -3.03 7.00 8.45
N GLU A 80 -2.13 6.45 7.62
CA GLU A 80 -0.95 7.12 7.11
C GLU A 80 -0.88 7.09 5.58
N ILE A 81 -0.35 8.18 5.00
CA ILE A 81 -0.03 8.27 3.59
C ILE A 81 1.49 8.40 3.40
N GLU A 82 2.01 7.71 2.40
CA GLU A 82 3.40 7.88 1.95
C GLU A 82 3.49 9.06 0.98
N LEU A 83 4.22 10.10 1.37
CA LEU A 83 4.50 11.26 0.53
C LEU A 83 5.92 11.19 -0.03
N VAL A 84 6.05 11.40 -1.33
CA VAL A 84 7.37 11.49 -1.97
C VAL A 84 7.98 12.85 -1.64
N VAL A 85 9.21 12.86 -1.12
CA VAL A 85 9.93 14.10 -0.83
C VAL A 85 10.97 14.38 -1.90
N GLN A 86 10.88 15.57 -2.47
CA GLN A 86 11.77 16.09 -3.49
C GLN A 86 12.61 17.24 -2.93
N VAL A 87 13.85 17.34 -3.39
CA VAL A 87 14.71 18.51 -3.19
C VAL A 87 15.11 19.04 -4.55
N ASN A 88 14.77 20.30 -4.84
CA ASN A 88 14.98 20.93 -6.15
C ASN A 88 14.46 20.07 -7.31
N GLY A 89 13.26 19.48 -7.14
CA GLY A 89 12.57 18.67 -8.16
C GLY A 89 13.08 17.22 -8.32
N LYS A 90 14.09 16.79 -7.55
CA LYS A 90 14.59 15.41 -7.58
C LYS A 90 14.12 14.64 -6.36
N VAL A 91 13.60 13.42 -6.53
CA VAL A 91 13.14 12.55 -5.43
C VAL A 91 14.34 12.14 -4.56
N ARG A 92 14.26 12.43 -3.26
CA ARG A 92 15.34 12.14 -2.28
C ARG A 92 14.91 11.20 -1.16
N SER A 93 13.65 11.28 -0.75
CA SER A 93 13.12 10.44 0.32
C SER A 93 11.62 10.17 0.13
N ARG A 94 11.07 9.35 1.02
CA ARG A 94 9.64 9.16 1.21
C ARG A 94 9.36 9.21 2.70
N ILE A 95 8.36 9.99 3.09
CA ILE A 95 7.93 10.13 4.49
C ILE A 95 6.52 9.56 4.64
N ARG A 96 6.22 9.03 5.82
CA ARG A 96 4.84 8.66 6.20
C ARG A 96 4.31 9.74 7.13
N VAL A 97 3.11 10.22 6.84
CA VAL A 97 2.40 11.22 7.63
C VAL A 97 0.96 10.76 7.82
N PRO A 98 0.26 11.19 8.88
CA PRO A 98 -1.18 10.96 9.03
C PRO A 98 -1.94 11.39 7.76
N ALA A 99 -2.97 10.64 7.37
CA ALA A 99 -3.74 10.94 6.17
C ALA A 99 -4.48 12.29 6.23
N ASP A 100 -4.76 12.76 7.44
CA ASP A 100 -5.37 14.05 7.77
C ASP A 100 -4.34 15.12 8.15
N ALA A 101 -3.03 14.83 8.01
CA ALA A 101 -1.97 15.77 8.36
C ALA A 101 -2.14 17.08 7.58
N ASP A 102 -2.12 18.19 8.32
CA ASP A 102 -2.18 19.50 7.73
C ASP A 102 -0.86 19.83 7.00
N ARG A 103 -0.89 20.94 6.26
CA ARG A 103 0.26 21.38 5.49
C ARG A 103 1.49 21.60 6.38
N GLU A 104 1.32 22.17 7.57
CA GLU A 104 2.44 22.50 8.45
C GLU A 104 3.12 21.25 9.00
N ALA A 105 2.36 20.25 9.44
CA ALA A 105 2.86 18.96 9.89
C ALA A 105 3.62 18.23 8.77
N ILE A 106 3.11 18.28 7.53
CA ILE A 106 3.78 17.69 6.36
C ILE A 106 5.11 18.40 6.07
N GLU A 107 5.15 19.73 6.14
CA GLU A 107 6.37 20.52 5.92
C GLU A 107 7.43 20.20 6.99
N GLN A 108 7.03 20.14 8.27
CA GLN A 108 7.92 19.79 9.38
C GLN A 108 8.47 18.37 9.24
N ALA A 109 7.63 17.39 8.89
CA ALA A 109 8.06 16.01 8.67
C ALA A 109 9.07 15.91 7.50
N ALA A 110 8.84 16.63 6.41
CA ALA A 110 9.77 16.67 5.28
C ALA A 110 11.11 17.33 5.62
N LEU A 111 11.11 18.40 6.41
CA LEU A 111 12.33 19.09 6.86
C LEU A 111 13.07 18.34 7.98
N ALA A 112 12.37 17.45 8.71
CA ALA A 112 12.97 16.57 9.71
C ALA A 112 13.72 15.39 9.10
N ASP A 113 13.40 15.00 7.86
CA ASP A 113 14.03 13.88 7.17
C ASP A 113 15.55 14.10 6.96
N GLU A 114 16.35 13.16 7.44
CA GLU A 114 17.81 13.24 7.39
C GLU A 114 18.37 13.32 5.97
N ARG A 115 17.75 12.63 5.00
CA ARG A 115 18.18 12.70 3.60
C ARG A 115 17.89 14.07 3.04
N VAL A 116 16.71 14.63 3.32
CA VAL A 116 16.35 16.00 2.90
C VAL A 116 17.36 16.99 3.46
N ARG A 117 17.64 16.95 4.77
CA ARG A 117 18.66 17.81 5.41
C ARG A 117 20.03 17.67 4.75
N ARG A 118 20.46 16.46 4.43
CA ARG A 118 21.73 16.20 3.73
C ARG A 118 21.76 16.80 2.32
N PHE A 119 20.64 16.82 1.60
CA PHE A 119 20.56 17.40 0.26
C PHE A 119 20.33 18.90 0.25
N VAL A 120 19.78 19.47 1.32
CA VAL A 120 19.67 20.91 1.54
C VAL A 120 21.03 21.48 2.00
N GLY A 121 21.78 20.74 2.82
CA GLY A 121 23.11 21.15 3.31
C GLY A 121 23.05 22.44 4.13
N ASP A 122 24.01 23.34 3.89
CA ASP A 122 24.04 24.68 4.49
C ASP A 122 23.16 25.70 3.72
N GLY A 123 22.45 25.26 2.68
CA GLY A 123 21.59 26.11 1.86
C GLY A 123 20.30 26.49 2.59
N GLU A 124 19.84 27.72 2.41
CA GLU A 124 18.56 28.16 2.96
C GLU A 124 17.37 27.57 2.18
N VAL A 125 16.36 27.10 2.91
CA VAL A 125 15.08 26.66 2.33
C VAL A 125 14.31 27.89 1.87
N ARG A 126 14.18 28.08 0.55
CA ARG A 126 13.47 29.22 -0.04
C ARG A 126 11.96 29.01 -0.06
N LYS A 127 11.53 27.78 -0.30
CA LYS A 127 10.11 27.44 -0.46
C LYS A 127 9.87 25.96 -0.21
N VAL A 128 8.78 25.63 0.45
CA VAL A 128 8.24 24.28 0.50
C VAL A 128 6.90 24.24 -0.23
N ILE A 129 6.74 23.27 -1.13
CA ILE A 129 5.54 23.07 -1.93
C ILE A 129 4.95 21.72 -1.53
N VAL A 130 3.83 21.76 -0.82
CA VAL A 130 3.06 20.56 -0.46
C VAL A 130 1.95 20.34 -1.48
N VAL A 131 1.92 19.15 -2.06
CA VAL A 131 0.78 18.64 -2.82
C VAL A 131 0.13 17.55 -1.96
N PRO A 132 -1.00 17.84 -1.30
CA PRO A 132 -1.68 16.90 -0.40
C PRO A 132 -1.90 15.53 -1.07
N GLY A 133 -1.59 14.45 -0.35
CA GLY A 133 -1.77 13.09 -0.86
C GLY A 133 -0.78 12.63 -1.94
N ARG A 134 0.18 13.45 -2.37
CA ARG A 134 1.14 13.09 -3.44
C ARG A 134 2.61 13.29 -3.07
N LEU A 135 3.03 14.52 -2.83
CA LEU A 135 4.45 14.85 -2.67
C LEU A 135 4.70 16.15 -1.93
N VAL A 136 5.93 16.31 -1.44
CA VAL A 136 6.48 17.55 -0.90
C VAL A 136 7.74 17.89 -1.67
N ASN A 137 7.86 19.12 -2.16
CA ASN A 137 9.08 19.60 -2.82
C ASN A 137 9.70 20.75 -2.02
N VAL A 138 10.91 20.51 -1.53
CA VAL A 138 11.74 21.49 -0.82
C VAL A 138 12.66 22.16 -1.83
N VAL A 139 12.53 23.48 -1.96
CA VAL A 139 13.38 24.30 -2.82
C VAL A 139 14.47 24.94 -1.97
N ALA A 140 15.70 24.50 -2.16
CA ALA A 140 16.89 25.01 -1.47
C ALA A 140 17.68 25.97 -2.37
N ALA A 141 18.34 26.96 -1.75
CA ALA A 141 19.18 27.96 -2.40
C ALA A 141 20.46 27.38 -3.01
#